data_AF-A0A524HZ62-F1
#
_entry.id   AF-A0A524HZ62-F1
#
_cell.length_a   1.000
_cell.length_b   1.000
_cell.length_c   1.000
_cell.angle_alpha   90.00
_cell.angle_beta   90.00
_cell.angle_gamma   90.00
#
_symmetry.space_group_name_H-M   'P 1'
#
loop_
_entity.id
_entity.type
_entity.pdbx_description
1 polymer ?
#
loop_
_entity_poly.entity_id
_entity_poly.type
_entity_poly.pdbx_seq_one_letter_code
_entity_poly.pdbx_strand_id
1 'polypeptide(L)' 'DVQKMTYELVAQLEEADYDMDGRPFLVRYNSPFTPGFMRHNEVAVRVVPRTTVN' A
#
# COMPACT_ATOMS: atom_id res chain seq x y z
N ASP A 1 -6.33 10.10 4.59
CA ASP A 1 -6.54 10.49 3.20
C ASP A 1 -5.80 9.50 2.29
N VAL A 2 -6.42 9.08 1.18
CA VAL A 2 -5.86 8.02 0.31
C VAL A 2 -4.58 8.49 -0.38
N GLN A 3 -4.52 9.76 -0.81
CA GLN A 3 -3.33 10.29 -1.47
C GLN A 3 -2.15 10.35 -0.50
N LYS A 4 -2.37 10.86 0.72
CA LYS A 4 -1.36 10.85 1.79
C LYS A 4 -0.81 9.43 2.04
N MET A 5 -1.68 8.44 2.22
CA MET A 5 -1.25 7.06 2.50
C MET A 5 -0.50 6.43 1.32
N THR A 6 -0.91 6.77 0.09
CA THR A 6 -0.20 6.33 -1.12
C THR A 6 1.21 6.91 -1.17
N TYR A 7 1.38 8.19 -0.84
CA TYR A 7 2.69 8.84 -0.79
C TYR A 7 3.60 8.21 0.27
N GLU A 8 3.08 7.98 1.48
CA GLU A 8 3.82 7.33 2.56
C GLU A 8 4.24 5.90 2.19
N LEU A 9 3.35 5.12 1.54
CA LEU A 9 3.68 3.79 1.05
C LEU A 9 4.84 3.83 0.03
N VAL A 10 4.78 4.72 -0.96
CA VAL A 10 5.84 4.83 -1.98
C VAL A 10 7.18 5.19 -1.35
N ALA A 11 7.19 6.13 -0.40
CA ALA A 11 8.42 6.52 0.29
C ALA A 11 9.03 5.36 1.09
N GLN A 12 8.20 4.56 1.78
CA GLN A 12 8.66 3.39 2.54
C GLN A 12 9.20 2.27 1.65
N LEU A 13 8.60 2.05 0.47
CA LEU A 13 9.10 1.06 -0.48
C LEU A 13 10.46 1.45 -1.06
N GLU A 14 10.65 2.74 -1.33
CA GLU A 14 11.94 3.28 -1.78
C GLU A 14 13.03 3.07 -0.72
N GLU A 15 12.74 3.38 0.55
CA GLU A 15 13.66 3.17 1.68
C GLU A 15 13.97 1.68 1.90
N ALA A 16 13.03 0.80 1.58
CA ALA A 16 13.15 -0.65 1.79
C ALA A 16 13.71 -1.43 0.59
N ASP A 17 14.17 -0.75 -0.48
CA ASP A 17 14.67 -1.36 -1.71
C ASP A 17 13.66 -2.31 -2.40
N TYR A 18 12.42 -1.84 -2.53
CA TYR A 18 11.39 -2.51 -3.32
C TYR A 18 10.94 -1.66 -4.50
N ASP A 19 10.79 -2.30 -5.66
CA ASP A 19 10.11 -1.69 -6.81
C ASP A 19 8.63 -2.06 -6.80
N MET A 20 7.79 -1.09 -7.16
CA MET A 20 6.36 -1.34 -7.37
C MET A 20 6.15 -2.11 -8.67
N ASP A 21 5.54 -3.28 -8.57
CA ASP A 21 5.05 -4.03 -9.73
C ASP A 21 3.56 -3.75 -9.93
N GLY A 22 3.28 -2.58 -10.50
CA GLY A 22 1.93 -2.11 -10.80
C GLY A 22 1.61 -0.76 -10.14
N ARG A 23 0.33 -0.52 -9.92
CA ARG A 23 -0.16 0.74 -9.34
C ARG A 23 -0.78 0.50 -7.96
N PRO A 24 -0.59 1.41 -6.99
CA PRO A 24 -1.28 1.35 -5.72
C PRO A 24 -2.81 1.31 -5.90
N PHE A 25 -3.48 0.56 -5.05
CA PHE A 25 -4.93 0.39 -5.05
C PHE A 25 -5.50 0.40 -3.63
N LEU A 26 -6.77 0.78 -3.51
CA LEU A 26 -7.47 0.89 -2.24
C LEU A 26 -8.09 -0.46 -1.83
N VAL A 27 -7.77 -0.92 -0.62
CA VAL A 27 -8.40 -2.06 0.01
C VAL A 27 -9.46 -1.53 0.98
N ARG A 28 -10.72 -1.90 0.74
CA ARG A 28 -11.86 -1.43 1.53
C ARG A 28 -12.37 -2.52 2.45
N TYR A 29 -12.41 -2.23 3.74
CA TYR A 29 -13.01 -3.10 4.75
C TYR A 29 -14.33 -2.48 5.22
N ASN A 30 -15.27 -2.33 4.29
CA ASN A 30 -16.53 -1.61 4.49
C ASN A 30 -17.77 -2.53 4.55
N SER A 31 -17.59 -3.81 4.87
CA SER A 31 -18.72 -4.74 5.08
C SER A 31 -19.68 -4.19 6.15
N PRO A 32 -21.01 -4.26 5.93
CA PRO A 32 -21.98 -3.79 6.90
C PRO A 32 -21.90 -4.55 8.23
N PHE A 33 -21.32 -5.75 8.24
CA PHE A 33 -21.15 -6.60 9.42
C PHE A 33 -19.82 -6.38 10.16
N THR A 34 -18.87 -5.63 9.58
CA THR A 34 -17.61 -5.27 10.26
C THR A 34 -17.87 -4.10 11.20
N PRO A 35 -17.58 -4.21 12.52
CA PRO A 35 -17.70 -3.09 13.45
C PRO A 35 -16.93 -1.85 12.96
N GLY A 36 -17.46 -0.65 13.19
CA GLY A 36 -16.90 0.59 12.64
C GLY A 36 -15.42 0.81 12.99
N PHE A 37 -15.01 0.44 14.20
CA PHE A 37 -13.62 0.54 14.67
C PHE A 37 -12.67 -0.46 14.00
N MET A 38 -13.18 -1.48 13.30
CA MET A 38 -12.37 -2.42 12.52
C MET A 38 -12.27 -1.99 11.05
N ARG A 39 -12.93 -0.90 10.64
CA ARG A 39 -12.94 -0.43 9.24
C ARG A 39 -11.75 0.48 8.96
N HIS A 40 -10.55 -0.10 8.96
CA HIS A 40 -9.35 0.59 8.51
C HIS A 40 -9.12 0.26 7.04
N ASN A 41 -9.46 1.18 6.13
CA ASN A 41 -9.11 1.01 4.72
C ASN A 41 -7.58 1.12 4.56
N GLU A 42 -7.03 0.35 3.63
CA GLU A 42 -5.58 0.29 3.37
C GLU A 42 -5.29 0.70 1.92
N VAL A 43 -4.05 1.12 1.65
CA VAL A 43 -3.53 1.22 0.29
C VAL A 43 -2.48 0.13 0.14
N ALA A 44 -2.58 -0.64 -0.92
CA ALA A 44 -1.68 -1.74 -1.21
C ALA A 44 -1.12 -1.63 -2.62
N VAL A 45 0.06 -2.20 -2.84
CA VAL A 45 0.67 -2.38 -4.16
C VAL A 45 1.45 -3.68 -4.13
N ARG A 46 1.52 -4.37 -5.28
CA ARG A 46 2.41 -5.52 -5.42
C ARG A 46 3.84 -5.01 -5.58
N VAL A 47 4.81 -5.71 -4.99
CA VAL A 47 6.21 -5.30 -4.99
C VAL A 47 7.13 -6.44 -5.40
N VAL A 48 8.29 -6.09 -5.93
CA VAL A 48 9.42 -7.00 -6.16
C VAL A 48 10.68 -6.43 -5.49
N PRO A 49 11.59 -7.26 -4.95
CA PRO A 49 12.86 -6.76 -4.45
C PRO A 49 13.64 -6.07 -5.56
N ARG A 50 14.18 -4.88 -5.27
CA ARG A 50 15.06 -4.17 -6.18
C ARG A 50 16.37 -4.94 -6.28
N THR A 51 16.52 -5.72 -7.34
CA THR A 51 17.77 -6.44 -7.56
C THR A 51 18.75 -5.49 -8.23
N THR A 52 19.75 -5.03 -7.48
CA THR A 52 20.90 -4.33 -8.06
C THR A 52 21.70 -5.34 -8.88
N VAL A 53 21.53 -5.34 -10.19
CA VAL A 53 22.51 -5.95 -11.09
C VAL A 53 23.76 -5.08 -11.06
N ASN A 54 24.83 -5.61 -10.49
CA ASN A 54 26.19 -5.04 -10.57
C ASN A 54 26.66 -4.94 -12.03
#